data_AF-A0A7H8Z8Y0-F1
#
_entry.id   AF-A0A7H8Z8Y0-F1
#
_cell.length_a   1.000
_cell.length_b   1.000
_cell.length_c   1.000
_cell.angle_alpha   90.00
_cell.angle_beta   90.00
_cell.angle_gamma   90.00
#
_symmetry.space_group_name_H-M   'P 1'
#
loop_
_entity.id
_entity.type
_entity.pdbx_description
1 polymer ?
#
loop_
_entity_poly.entity_id
_entity_poly.type
_entity_poly.pdbx_seq_one_letter_code
_entity_poly.pdbx_strand_id
1 'polypeptide(L)'
;MNSEKKHKKKSKMERGLTNRHVQVMAIAGTIGTGLFLGAGRSISLTGPSIVLVYMITGGFMYLMMRAIGEMLYQDPEQHTFINFITRYLGKGWGYFSVWSYWLSVVFIGMAEITAIAHYVQFWFPSWPSWLIQVVFLTILGLVNLIAVKIFGEVEFWFAMIKIVAILAMIATGIFLVLTGFETPYGSASLANISEQFSLFPNGGMNFVMAFQMVFFAYLMIEFIGVTTSETKDPRKVLPKAVKEIPLRIIFFYGGALLAIMSIIPWRELSATDSPFVTVFELVGLKWAAALINFVVLTSAASALNSTLYSTGRHLYQIAHDSPNRFLKAIKADTLSRHNVPQNAIIASAVLIGFAAFINVLPGVSDAFALITASSSGVYIAIYILIMVAHLKYRKSKDFMVDGYLMPQYRLLNPLTMLFFIFVFGTLFLQESTVMGARGSAIWIIAFGIYSQWKFRK
;
A
#
# COMPACT_ATOMS: atom_id res chain seq x y z
N MET A 1 1.24 -31.13 37.62
CA MET A 1 1.30 -29.65 37.69
C MET A 1 2.59 -29.06 37.08
N ASN A 2 3.20 -29.68 36.06
CA ASN A 2 4.50 -29.24 35.50
C ASN A 2 4.58 -29.20 33.96
N SER A 3 3.46 -29.32 33.23
CA SER A 3 3.42 -29.22 31.76
C SER A 3 2.94 -27.87 31.22
N GLU A 4 2.35 -26.99 32.04
CA GLU A 4 1.76 -25.72 31.59
C GLU A 4 2.75 -24.53 31.49
N LYS A 5 3.99 -24.69 31.96
CA LYS A 5 4.98 -23.58 31.96
C LYS A 5 5.84 -23.48 30.70
N LYS A 6 5.67 -24.34 29.68
CA LYS A 6 6.55 -24.37 28.48
C LYS A 6 6.07 -23.57 27.25
N HIS A 7 4.91 -22.90 27.27
CA HIS A 7 4.36 -22.21 26.09
C HIS A 7 4.27 -20.66 26.12
N LYS A 8 4.96 -19.97 27.04
CA LYS A 8 5.01 -18.49 27.04
C LYS A 8 6.43 -17.92 27.15
N LYS A 9 7.29 -18.22 26.18
CA LYS A 9 8.36 -17.29 25.78
C LYS A 9 7.86 -16.56 24.53
N LYS A 10 6.92 -15.62 24.70
CA LYS A 10 6.61 -14.64 23.65
C LYS A 10 7.90 -13.85 23.45
N SER A 11 8.60 -14.09 22.34
CA SER A 11 9.66 -13.22 21.84
C SER A 11 9.08 -11.80 21.72
N LYS A 12 9.34 -10.95 22.71
CA LYS A 12 8.85 -9.57 22.72
C LYS A 12 9.80 -8.77 21.84
N MET A 13 9.48 -8.68 20.54
CA MET A 13 9.99 -7.58 19.72
C MET A 13 9.73 -6.27 20.46
N GLU A 14 10.71 -5.37 20.48
CA GLU A 14 10.62 -4.12 21.22
C GLU A 14 9.49 -3.23 20.69
N ARG A 15 8.67 -2.72 21.62
CA ARG A 15 7.64 -1.72 21.34
C ARG A 15 8.31 -0.34 21.40
N GLY A 16 8.79 0.15 20.25
CA GLY A 16 9.57 1.38 20.16
C GLY A 16 8.82 2.62 19.63
N LEU A 17 7.58 2.47 19.15
CA LEU A 17 6.82 3.57 18.55
C LEU A 17 6.10 4.43 19.60
N THR A 18 6.21 5.75 19.46
CA THR A 18 5.47 6.70 20.31
C THR A 18 4.06 6.92 19.75
N ASN A 19 3.13 7.44 20.55
CA ASN A 19 1.78 7.79 20.08
C ASN A 19 1.81 8.77 18.88
N ARG A 20 2.78 9.69 18.85
CA ARG A 20 2.96 10.63 17.73
C ARG A 20 3.41 9.89 16.46
N HIS A 21 4.34 8.96 16.57
CA HIS A 21 4.78 8.12 15.44
C HIS A 21 3.58 7.36 14.87
N VAL A 22 2.83 6.66 15.73
CA VAL A 22 1.67 5.87 15.29
C VAL A 22 0.62 6.72 14.57
N GLN A 23 0.28 7.90 15.10
CA GLN A 23 -0.73 8.76 14.48
C GLN A 23 -0.30 9.26 13.10
N VAL A 24 0.94 9.72 12.97
CA VAL A 24 1.47 10.23 11.71
C VAL A 24 1.69 9.10 10.70
N MET A 25 2.17 7.94 11.14
CA MET A 25 2.27 6.74 10.29
C MET A 25 0.90 6.24 9.84
N ALA A 26 -0.12 6.32 10.69
CA ALA A 26 -1.47 5.96 10.31
C ALA A 26 -2.05 6.91 9.25
N ILE A 27 -1.60 8.17 9.18
CA ILE A 27 -2.00 9.13 8.14
C ILE A 27 -1.20 8.86 6.87
N ALA A 28 0.13 8.92 6.96
CA ALA A 28 1.01 8.86 5.79
C ALA A 28 1.23 7.46 5.23
N GLY A 29 0.97 6.40 6.00
CA GLY A 29 0.99 5.02 5.52
C GLY A 29 -0.12 4.74 4.51
N THR A 30 -1.12 5.62 4.42
CA THR A 30 -2.09 5.59 3.33
C THR A 30 -1.57 6.26 2.07
N ILE A 31 -0.52 7.09 2.13
CA ILE A 31 -0.02 7.90 1.02
C ILE A 31 1.30 7.31 0.51
N GLY A 32 1.28 6.79 -0.71
CA GLY A 32 2.42 6.12 -1.32
C GLY A 32 2.62 6.47 -2.80
N THR A 33 3.53 5.74 -3.45
CA THR A 33 3.87 5.91 -4.87
C THR A 33 2.70 5.69 -5.81
N GLY A 34 1.69 4.91 -5.41
CA GLY A 34 0.48 4.75 -6.21
C GLY A 34 -0.29 6.05 -6.44
N LEU A 35 -0.23 7.04 -5.53
CA LEU A 35 -0.77 8.39 -5.79
C LEU A 35 0.20 9.23 -6.62
N PHE A 36 1.49 9.24 -6.29
CA PHE A 36 2.43 10.16 -6.94
C PHE A 36 2.82 9.71 -8.36
N LEU A 37 3.20 8.45 -8.55
CA LEU A 37 3.59 7.92 -9.86
C LEU A 37 2.38 7.35 -10.60
N GLY A 38 1.51 6.63 -9.88
CA GLY A 38 0.36 5.96 -10.47
C GLY A 38 -0.75 6.87 -10.97
N ALA A 39 -0.82 8.11 -10.48
CA ALA A 39 -1.83 9.06 -10.92
C ALA A 39 -1.68 9.41 -12.40
N GLY A 40 -0.46 9.57 -12.94
CA GLY A 40 -0.26 9.91 -14.36
C GLY A 40 -0.91 8.86 -15.26
N ARG A 41 -0.60 7.58 -15.02
CA ARG A 41 -1.23 6.46 -15.74
C ARG A 41 -2.75 6.45 -15.58
N SER A 42 -3.27 6.64 -14.36
CA SER A 42 -4.70 6.55 -14.09
C SER A 42 -5.50 7.73 -14.67
N ILE A 43 -4.90 8.93 -14.66
CA ILE A 43 -5.43 10.13 -15.32
C ILE A 43 -5.44 9.90 -16.84
N SER A 44 -4.37 9.37 -17.42
CA SER A 44 -4.32 9.11 -18.87
C SER A 44 -5.44 8.17 -19.35
N LEU A 45 -5.86 7.22 -18.50
CA LEU A 45 -6.95 6.30 -18.79
C LEU A 45 -8.33 6.95 -18.67
N THR A 46 -8.55 7.81 -17.66
CA THR A 46 -9.92 8.18 -17.23
C THR A 46 -10.20 9.67 -17.26
N GLY A 47 -9.18 10.50 -17.49
CA GLY A 47 -9.24 11.93 -17.38
C GLY A 47 -9.80 12.37 -16.02
N PRO A 48 -10.65 13.40 -15.97
CA PRO A 48 -11.22 13.93 -14.73
C PRO A 48 -12.02 12.92 -13.90
N SER A 49 -12.56 11.87 -14.54
CA SER A 49 -13.30 10.82 -13.85
C SER A 49 -12.44 9.97 -12.91
N ILE A 50 -11.10 10.13 -12.94
CA ILE A 50 -10.17 9.50 -12.00
C ILE A 50 -10.55 9.77 -10.54
N VAL A 51 -11.05 10.96 -10.24
CA VAL A 51 -11.47 11.34 -8.89
C VAL A 51 -12.56 10.40 -8.40
N LEU A 52 -13.51 10.04 -9.27
CA LEU A 52 -14.57 9.08 -8.96
C LEU A 52 -14.00 7.68 -8.69
N VAL A 53 -13.04 7.22 -9.50
CA VAL A 53 -12.38 5.92 -9.29
C VAL A 53 -11.69 5.86 -7.92
N TYR A 54 -10.98 6.94 -7.52
CA TYR A 54 -10.40 7.07 -6.18
C TYR A 54 -11.46 7.09 -5.07
N MET A 55 -12.55 7.85 -5.23
CA MET A 55 -13.62 7.90 -4.23
C MET A 55 -14.31 6.54 -4.05
N ILE A 56 -14.62 5.84 -5.14
CA ILE A 56 -15.26 4.51 -5.10
C ILE A 56 -14.31 3.51 -4.43
N THR A 57 -13.06 3.43 -4.91
CA THR A 57 -12.08 2.49 -4.38
C THR A 57 -11.77 2.78 -2.92
N GLY A 58 -11.53 4.04 -2.58
CA GLY A 58 -11.31 4.48 -1.21
C GLY A 58 -12.51 4.20 -0.29
N GLY A 59 -13.73 4.33 -0.79
CA GLY A 59 -14.96 3.96 -0.07
C GLY A 59 -14.98 2.48 0.29
N PHE A 60 -14.65 1.59 -0.65
CA PHE A 60 -14.56 0.15 -0.37
C PHE A 60 -13.39 -0.23 0.54
N MET A 61 -12.24 0.44 0.39
CA MET A 61 -11.10 0.28 1.29
C MET A 61 -11.44 0.74 2.72
N TYR A 62 -12.22 1.82 2.86
CA TYR A 62 -12.77 2.25 4.15
C TYR A 62 -13.70 1.18 4.76
N LEU A 63 -14.61 0.58 3.97
CA LEU A 63 -15.48 -0.50 4.45
C LEU A 63 -14.70 -1.71 4.93
N MET A 64 -13.63 -2.10 4.22
CA MET A 64 -12.71 -3.13 4.69
C MET A 64 -12.04 -2.73 6.01
N MET A 65 -11.57 -1.49 6.12
CA MET A 65 -10.98 -0.98 7.37
C MET A 65 -11.98 -0.89 8.52
N ARG A 66 -13.28 -0.70 8.25
CA ARG A 66 -14.33 -0.83 9.26
C ARG A 66 -14.47 -2.26 9.75
N ALA A 67 -14.43 -3.25 8.86
CA ALA A 67 -14.47 -4.66 9.23
C ALA A 67 -13.23 -5.09 10.05
N ILE A 68 -12.04 -4.68 9.62
CA ILE A 68 -10.78 -4.90 10.36
C ILE A 68 -10.84 -4.22 11.73
N GLY A 69 -11.24 -2.95 11.75
CA GLY A 69 -11.31 -2.15 12.98
C GLY A 69 -12.29 -2.73 14.00
N GLU A 70 -13.40 -3.33 13.54
CA GLU A 70 -14.33 -4.01 14.43
C GLU A 70 -13.72 -5.25 15.10
N MET A 71 -13.01 -6.10 14.34
CA MET A 71 -12.34 -7.27 14.90
C MET A 71 -11.17 -6.89 15.82
N LEU A 72 -10.36 -5.89 15.44
CA LEU A 72 -9.27 -5.37 16.28
C LEU A 72 -9.78 -4.67 17.54
N TYR A 73 -10.94 -4.04 17.50
CA TYR A 73 -11.53 -3.45 18.70
C TYR A 73 -11.87 -4.53 19.73
N GLN A 74 -12.34 -5.70 19.27
CA GLN A 74 -12.65 -6.83 20.14
C GLN A 74 -11.39 -7.43 20.77
N ASP A 75 -10.35 -7.68 19.98
CA ASP A 75 -9.07 -8.26 20.42
C ASP A 75 -7.88 -7.38 19.99
N PRO A 76 -7.57 -6.31 20.74
CA PRO A 76 -6.50 -5.38 20.39
C PRO A 76 -5.10 -5.94 20.63
N GLU A 77 -4.96 -7.14 21.22
CA GLU A 77 -3.66 -7.80 21.37
C GLU A 77 -3.18 -8.44 20.06
N GLN A 78 -4.05 -8.53 19.04
CA GLN A 78 -3.68 -9.02 17.72
C GLN A 78 -2.81 -8.00 16.99
N HIS A 79 -1.57 -8.38 16.72
CA HIS A 79 -0.60 -7.54 16.00
C HIS A 79 -0.73 -7.59 14.47
N THR A 80 -1.58 -8.47 13.93
CA THR A 80 -1.91 -8.54 12.51
C THR A 80 -3.36 -8.93 12.30
N PHE A 81 -4.02 -8.29 11.34
CA PHE A 81 -5.39 -8.61 10.94
C PHE A 81 -5.50 -10.04 10.38
N ILE A 82 -4.39 -10.62 9.90
CA ILE A 82 -4.34 -11.99 9.37
C ILE A 82 -4.67 -13.02 10.46
N ASN A 83 -4.41 -12.72 11.73
CA ASN A 83 -4.75 -13.63 12.82
C ASN A 83 -6.26 -13.88 12.91
N PHE A 84 -7.10 -12.93 12.49
CA PHE A 84 -8.55 -13.13 12.40
C PHE A 84 -8.93 -14.11 11.29
N ILE A 85 -8.20 -14.14 10.18
CA ILE A 85 -8.39 -15.16 9.13
C ILE A 85 -8.09 -16.54 9.73
N THR A 86 -6.98 -16.71 10.44
CA THR A 86 -6.66 -17.98 11.10
C THR A 86 -7.71 -18.37 12.14
N ARG A 87 -8.16 -17.42 12.96
CA ARG A 87 -9.14 -17.65 14.04
C ARG A 87 -10.51 -18.06 13.51
N TYR A 88 -11.02 -17.39 12.48
CA TYR A 88 -12.39 -17.59 12.00
C TYR A 88 -12.50 -18.50 10.77
N LEU A 89 -11.46 -18.59 9.94
CA LEU A 89 -11.44 -19.45 8.75
C LEU A 89 -10.60 -20.72 8.92
N GLY A 90 -9.76 -20.80 9.95
CA GLY A 90 -8.97 -21.98 10.28
C GLY A 90 -7.52 -21.91 9.79
N LYS A 91 -6.72 -22.90 10.19
CA LYS A 91 -5.25 -22.90 10.00
C LYS A 91 -4.82 -22.92 8.53
N GLY A 92 -5.56 -23.58 7.64
CA GLY A 92 -5.24 -23.61 6.20
C GLY A 92 -5.29 -22.22 5.58
N TRP A 93 -6.39 -21.48 5.80
CA TRP A 93 -6.53 -20.10 5.34
C TRP A 93 -5.58 -19.14 6.05
N GLY A 94 -5.32 -19.36 7.34
CA GLY A 94 -4.30 -18.63 8.08
C GLY A 94 -2.92 -18.76 7.44
N TYR A 95 -2.49 -20.00 7.16
CA TYR A 95 -1.20 -20.28 6.52
C TYR A 95 -1.10 -19.67 5.12
N PHE A 96 -2.16 -19.80 4.32
CA PHE A 96 -2.26 -19.14 3.02
C PHE A 96 -2.05 -17.62 3.14
N SER A 97 -2.81 -16.97 4.04
CA SER A 97 -2.81 -15.52 4.16
C SER A 97 -1.49 -14.96 4.67
N VAL A 98 -0.83 -15.57 5.66
CA VAL A 98 0.44 -15.04 6.18
C VAL A 98 1.54 -15.09 5.10
N TRP A 99 1.68 -16.21 4.38
CA TRP A 99 2.66 -16.34 3.30
C TRP A 99 2.35 -15.45 2.10
N SER A 100 1.08 -15.41 1.71
CA SER A 100 0.62 -14.59 0.59
C SER A 100 0.79 -13.11 0.88
N TYR A 101 0.54 -12.67 2.12
CA TYR A 101 0.74 -11.29 2.53
C TYR A 101 2.22 -10.93 2.51
N TRP A 102 3.10 -11.76 3.08
CA TRP A 102 4.54 -11.52 3.03
C TRP A 102 5.05 -11.38 1.59
N LEU A 103 4.64 -12.29 0.69
CA LEU A 103 5.00 -12.22 -0.74
C LEU A 103 4.47 -10.94 -1.40
N SER A 104 3.23 -10.55 -1.09
CA SER A 104 2.62 -9.35 -1.66
C SER A 104 3.33 -8.08 -1.21
N VAL A 105 3.75 -8.02 0.06
CA VAL A 105 4.54 -6.91 0.60
C VAL A 105 5.93 -6.89 -0.03
N VAL A 106 6.57 -8.06 -0.29
CA VAL A 106 7.80 -8.11 -1.10
C VAL A 106 7.58 -7.48 -2.48
N PHE A 107 6.50 -7.80 -3.18
CA PHE A 107 6.18 -7.16 -4.46
C PHE A 107 5.92 -5.65 -4.35
N ILE A 108 5.31 -5.16 -3.26
CA ILE A 108 5.24 -3.71 -3.01
C ILE A 108 6.64 -3.13 -2.96
N GLY A 109 7.56 -3.73 -2.19
CA GLY A 109 8.95 -3.27 -2.11
C GLY A 109 9.64 -3.21 -3.47
N MET A 110 9.38 -4.18 -4.35
CA MET A 110 9.88 -4.21 -5.73
C MET A 110 9.34 -3.04 -6.55
N ALA A 111 8.06 -2.71 -6.40
CA ALA A 111 7.45 -1.55 -7.04
C ALA A 111 8.05 -0.23 -6.51
N GLU A 112 8.27 -0.13 -5.19
CA GLU A 112 8.84 1.07 -4.56
C GLU A 112 10.27 1.34 -5.01
N ILE A 113 11.16 0.32 -5.07
CA ILE A 113 12.52 0.53 -5.60
C ILE A 113 12.52 0.90 -7.09
N THR A 114 11.56 0.38 -7.86
CA THR A 114 11.40 0.74 -9.27
C THR A 114 11.02 2.22 -9.41
N ALA A 115 10.09 2.70 -8.58
CA ALA A 115 9.71 4.12 -8.51
C ALA A 115 10.87 5.01 -8.04
N ILE A 116 11.62 4.59 -7.02
CA ILE A 116 12.83 5.29 -6.55
C ILE A 116 13.80 5.49 -7.71
N ALA A 117 14.07 4.45 -8.50
CA ALA A 117 14.98 4.55 -9.63
C ALA A 117 14.51 5.57 -10.67
N HIS A 118 13.22 5.56 -11.00
CA HIS A 118 12.62 6.54 -11.90
C HIS A 118 12.78 7.98 -11.36
N TYR A 119 12.51 8.21 -10.07
CA TYR A 119 12.68 9.55 -9.48
C TYR A 119 14.14 9.99 -9.38
N VAL A 120 15.10 9.10 -9.14
CA VAL A 120 16.53 9.48 -9.16
C VAL A 120 17.00 9.82 -10.58
N GLN A 121 16.46 9.13 -11.58
CA GLN A 121 16.78 9.39 -12.99
C GLN A 121 16.31 10.77 -13.48
N PHE A 122 15.43 11.45 -12.74
CA PHE A 122 15.15 12.88 -12.96
C PHE A 122 16.41 13.74 -12.94
N TRP A 123 17.28 13.56 -11.93
CA TRP A 123 18.55 14.30 -11.83
C TRP A 123 19.70 13.60 -12.54
N PHE A 124 19.65 12.27 -12.63
CA PHE A 124 20.71 11.45 -13.23
C PHE A 124 20.16 10.51 -14.31
N PRO A 125 19.73 11.03 -15.49
CA PRO A 125 19.05 10.22 -16.50
C PRO A 125 19.88 9.08 -17.07
N SER A 126 21.21 9.24 -17.08
CA SER A 126 22.15 8.24 -17.59
C SER A 126 22.46 7.12 -16.60
N TRP A 127 22.02 7.23 -15.34
CA TRP A 127 22.33 6.23 -14.32
C TRP A 127 21.47 4.97 -14.53
N PRO A 128 22.09 3.77 -14.52
CA PRO A 128 21.36 2.53 -14.68
C PRO A 128 20.36 2.32 -13.53
N SER A 129 19.10 2.01 -13.87
CA SER A 129 18.02 1.80 -12.89
C SER A 129 18.39 0.74 -11.84
N TRP A 130 18.97 -0.38 -12.26
CA TRP A 130 19.38 -1.48 -11.35
C TRP A 130 20.36 -1.01 -10.27
N LEU A 131 21.31 -0.12 -10.61
CA LEU A 131 22.33 0.37 -9.70
C LEU A 131 21.68 1.23 -8.61
N ILE A 132 20.78 2.12 -9.01
CA ILE A 132 20.03 2.97 -8.08
C ILE A 132 19.21 2.11 -7.12
N GLN A 133 18.51 1.10 -7.64
CA GLN A 133 17.71 0.18 -6.83
C GLN A 133 18.55 -0.55 -5.77
N VAL A 134 19.70 -1.12 -6.15
CA VAL A 134 20.59 -1.82 -5.22
C VAL A 134 21.13 -0.89 -4.15
N VAL A 135 21.53 0.34 -4.52
CA VAL A 135 22.04 1.34 -3.57
C VAL A 135 20.97 1.73 -2.55
N PHE A 136 19.77 2.11 -2.99
CA PHE A 136 18.69 2.51 -2.09
C PHE A 136 18.19 1.36 -1.20
N LEU A 137 18.07 0.16 -1.77
CA LEU A 137 17.71 -1.03 -1.02
C LEU A 137 18.77 -1.35 0.06
N THR A 138 20.05 -1.17 -0.25
CA THR A 138 21.13 -1.36 0.73
C THR A 138 21.06 -0.33 1.84
N ILE A 139 20.92 0.96 1.50
CA ILE A 139 20.83 2.05 2.48
C ILE A 139 19.64 1.83 3.42
N LEU A 140 18.45 1.62 2.88
CA LEU A 140 17.23 1.43 3.68
C LEU A 140 17.20 0.07 4.39
N GLY A 141 17.80 -0.95 3.79
CA GLY A 141 18.07 -2.23 4.43
C GLY A 141 18.90 -2.05 5.71
N LEU A 142 20.03 -1.34 5.63
CA LEU A 142 20.89 -1.05 6.78
C LEU A 142 20.16 -0.25 7.88
N VAL A 143 19.35 0.75 7.51
CA VAL A 143 18.51 1.49 8.48
C VAL A 143 17.60 0.54 9.26
N ASN A 144 17.00 -0.44 8.59
CA ASN A 144 16.13 -1.44 9.22
C ASN A 144 16.88 -2.45 10.10
N LEU A 145 18.21 -2.57 9.97
CA LEU A 145 19.02 -3.49 10.78
C LEU A 145 19.54 -2.87 12.10
N ILE A 146 19.55 -1.55 12.23
CA ILE A 146 20.16 -0.86 13.37
C ILE A 146 19.21 -0.82 14.58
N ALA A 147 18.04 -0.17 14.47
CA ALA A 147 17.09 -0.07 15.58
C ALA A 147 15.67 0.32 15.15
N VAL A 148 14.66 -0.30 15.78
CA VAL A 148 13.22 0.00 15.59
C VAL A 148 12.88 1.46 15.88
N LYS A 149 13.59 2.11 16.81
CA LYS A 149 13.38 3.52 17.16
C LYS A 149 13.75 4.46 16.01
N ILE A 150 14.83 4.17 15.28
CA ILE A 150 15.28 4.97 14.13
C ILE A 150 14.26 4.88 13.00
N PHE A 151 13.69 3.69 12.78
CA PHE A 151 12.59 3.51 11.83
C PHE A 151 11.42 4.46 12.12
N GLY A 152 10.96 4.54 13.37
CA GLY A 152 9.84 5.42 13.73
C GLY A 152 10.09 6.91 13.52
N GLU A 153 11.31 7.39 13.80
CA GLU A 153 11.70 8.79 13.57
C GLU A 153 11.82 9.11 12.08
N VAL A 154 12.49 8.24 11.31
CA VAL A 154 12.62 8.41 9.85
C VAL A 154 11.25 8.45 9.19
N GLU A 155 10.37 7.52 9.56
CA GLU A 155 9.03 7.46 9.00
C GLU A 155 8.17 8.67 9.40
N PHE A 156 8.33 9.17 10.63
CA PHE A 156 7.66 10.40 11.05
C PHE A 156 8.03 11.59 10.17
N TRP A 157 9.32 11.78 9.86
CA TRP A 157 9.77 12.88 9.00
C TRP A 157 9.34 12.70 7.54
N PHE A 158 9.49 11.51 6.98
CA PHE A 158 9.02 11.22 5.63
C PHE A 158 7.51 11.44 5.48
N ALA A 159 6.73 11.02 6.47
CA ALA A 159 5.30 11.27 6.52
C ALA A 159 4.96 12.76 6.50
N MET A 160 5.69 13.58 7.27
CA MET A 160 5.49 15.02 7.30
C MET A 160 5.76 15.66 5.93
N ILE A 161 6.86 15.27 5.27
CA ILE A 161 7.23 15.75 3.94
C ILE A 161 6.10 15.47 2.92
N LYS A 162 5.55 14.25 2.91
CA LYS A 162 4.42 13.87 2.03
C LYS A 162 3.20 14.75 2.24
N ILE A 163 2.78 14.92 3.49
CA ILE A 163 1.57 15.68 3.84
C ILE A 163 1.75 17.15 3.44
N VAL A 164 2.89 17.76 3.79
CA VAL A 164 3.18 19.15 3.44
C VAL A 164 3.19 19.35 1.93
N ALA A 165 3.78 18.43 1.16
CA ALA A 165 3.81 18.56 -0.30
C ALA A 165 2.43 18.46 -0.95
N ILE A 166 1.55 17.58 -0.45
CA ILE A 166 0.17 17.51 -0.96
C ILE A 166 -0.60 18.78 -0.63
N LEU A 167 -0.47 19.29 0.60
CA LEU A 167 -1.09 20.56 0.98
C LEU A 167 -0.55 21.73 0.16
N ALA A 168 0.76 21.76 -0.09
CA ALA A 168 1.40 22.76 -0.94
C ALA A 168 0.87 22.66 -2.38
N MET A 169 0.76 21.46 -2.96
CA MET A 169 0.20 21.25 -4.29
C MET A 169 -1.23 21.79 -4.40
N ILE A 170 -2.08 21.47 -3.42
CA ILE A 170 -3.47 21.94 -3.39
C ILE A 170 -3.51 23.46 -3.28
N ALA A 171 -2.72 24.05 -2.37
CA ALA A 171 -2.64 25.49 -2.20
C ALA A 171 -2.12 26.19 -3.46
N THR A 172 -1.12 25.63 -4.14
CA THR A 172 -0.62 26.12 -5.42
C THR A 172 -1.70 26.05 -6.49
N GLY A 173 -2.42 24.94 -6.64
CA GLY A 173 -3.53 24.84 -7.59
C GLY A 173 -4.60 25.90 -7.36
N ILE A 174 -5.02 26.09 -6.11
CA ILE A 174 -5.97 27.15 -5.74
C ILE A 174 -5.42 28.53 -6.11
N PHE A 175 -4.17 28.82 -5.75
CA PHE A 175 -3.55 30.10 -6.04
C PHE A 175 -3.47 30.39 -7.54
N LEU A 176 -2.99 29.42 -8.34
CA LEU A 176 -2.84 29.58 -9.79
C LEU A 176 -4.19 29.75 -10.49
N VAL A 177 -5.22 29.04 -10.04
CA VAL A 177 -6.60 29.21 -10.56
C VAL A 177 -7.15 30.58 -10.21
N LEU A 178 -6.95 31.07 -8.99
CA LEU A 178 -7.44 32.39 -8.56
C LEU A 178 -6.72 33.55 -9.25
N THR A 179 -5.46 33.38 -9.63
CA THR A 179 -4.68 34.39 -10.35
C THR A 179 -4.83 34.30 -11.86
N GLY A 180 -5.46 33.24 -12.39
CA GLY A 180 -5.57 32.98 -13.83
C GLY A 180 -4.20 32.77 -14.47
N PHE A 181 -3.29 32.08 -13.77
CA PHE A 181 -1.92 31.91 -14.22
C PHE A 181 -1.85 31.17 -15.57
N GLU A 182 -1.09 31.71 -16.52
CA GLU A 182 -0.92 31.13 -17.85
C GLU A 182 0.15 30.03 -17.85
N THR A 183 -0.25 28.83 -18.28
CA THR A 183 0.67 27.71 -18.54
C THR A 183 0.92 27.56 -20.05
N PRO A 184 1.91 26.77 -20.49
CA PRO A 184 2.09 26.45 -21.91
C PRO A 184 0.87 25.80 -22.59
N TYR A 185 -0.12 25.34 -21.80
CA TYR A 185 -1.32 24.64 -22.26
C TYR A 185 -2.62 25.43 -21.98
N GLY A 186 -2.50 26.72 -21.65
CA GLY A 186 -3.61 27.61 -21.31
C GLY A 186 -3.64 28.01 -19.83
N SER A 187 -4.64 28.80 -19.46
CA SER A 187 -4.77 29.32 -18.10
C SER A 187 -5.12 28.21 -17.11
N ALA A 188 -4.52 28.24 -15.92
CA ALA A 188 -4.95 27.44 -14.79
C ALA A 188 -6.40 27.80 -14.44
N SER A 189 -7.31 26.85 -14.57
CA SER A 189 -8.75 27.06 -14.44
C SER A 189 -9.47 25.77 -14.09
N LEU A 190 -10.59 25.88 -13.36
CA LEU A 190 -11.51 24.76 -13.20
C LEU A 190 -12.12 24.30 -14.54
N ALA A 191 -12.10 25.16 -15.57
CA ALA A 191 -12.50 24.82 -16.93
C ALA A 191 -11.67 23.66 -17.51
N ASN A 192 -10.40 23.51 -17.12
CA ASN A 192 -9.55 22.38 -17.54
C ASN A 192 -10.11 21.01 -17.11
N ILE A 193 -11.05 21.00 -16.16
CA ILE A 193 -11.75 19.81 -15.65
C ILE A 193 -13.19 19.76 -16.17
N SER A 194 -13.92 20.88 -16.08
CA SER A 194 -15.36 20.92 -16.34
C SER A 194 -15.70 21.12 -17.82
N GLU A 195 -14.88 21.86 -18.56
CA GLU A 195 -15.09 22.09 -19.98
C GLU A 195 -14.82 20.80 -20.75
N GLN A 196 -15.80 20.35 -21.52
CA GLN A 196 -15.78 19.04 -22.19
C GLN A 196 -15.63 17.84 -21.23
N PHE A 197 -16.10 17.96 -19.98
CA PHE A 197 -16.14 16.84 -19.06
C PHE A 197 -16.92 15.67 -19.68
N SER A 198 -16.24 14.52 -19.77
CA SER A 198 -16.86 13.24 -20.07
C SER A 198 -16.54 12.30 -18.92
N LEU A 199 -17.53 11.52 -18.48
CA LEU A 199 -17.32 10.49 -17.47
C LEU A 199 -16.42 9.37 -18.00
N PHE A 200 -16.42 9.16 -19.32
CA PHE A 200 -15.67 8.10 -19.98
C PHE A 200 -14.94 8.67 -21.22
N PRO A 201 -13.95 9.58 -21.04
CA PRO A 201 -13.35 10.30 -22.16
C PRO A 201 -12.63 9.37 -23.14
N ASN A 202 -12.05 8.28 -22.63
CA ASN A 202 -11.42 7.23 -23.42
C ASN A 202 -12.26 5.93 -23.48
N GLY A 203 -13.57 6.02 -23.18
CA GLY A 203 -14.47 4.86 -23.15
C GLY A 203 -14.52 4.12 -21.80
N GLY A 204 -15.63 3.39 -21.57
CA GLY A 204 -15.91 2.74 -20.28
C GLY A 204 -14.89 1.66 -19.89
N MET A 205 -14.24 1.02 -20.86
CA MET A 205 -13.20 0.02 -20.59
C MET A 205 -11.98 0.64 -19.90
N ASN A 206 -11.51 1.80 -20.37
CA ASN A 206 -10.38 2.50 -19.75
C ASN A 206 -10.72 2.99 -18.33
N PHE A 207 -11.98 3.39 -18.10
CA PHE A 207 -12.48 3.69 -16.75
C PHE A 207 -12.39 2.48 -15.82
N VAL A 208 -12.82 1.31 -16.28
CA VAL A 208 -12.71 0.06 -15.51
C VAL A 208 -11.25 -0.32 -15.26
N MET A 209 -10.38 -0.18 -16.25
CA MET A 209 -8.95 -0.50 -16.14
C MET A 209 -8.21 0.31 -15.06
N ALA A 210 -8.61 1.55 -14.80
CA ALA A 210 -7.95 2.41 -13.82
C ALA A 210 -8.14 1.96 -12.36
N PHE A 211 -9.17 1.15 -12.07
CA PHE A 211 -9.39 0.63 -10.71
C PHE A 211 -8.21 -0.19 -10.20
N GLN A 212 -7.47 -0.88 -11.06
CA GLN A 212 -6.27 -1.62 -10.69
C GLN A 212 -5.21 -0.71 -10.05
N MET A 213 -4.82 0.36 -10.75
CA MET A 213 -3.75 1.25 -10.29
C MET A 213 -4.19 2.07 -9.08
N VAL A 214 -5.45 2.49 -9.05
CA VAL A 214 -6.05 3.16 -7.90
C VAL A 214 -6.13 2.24 -6.68
N PHE A 215 -6.46 0.96 -6.86
CA PHE A 215 -6.44 -0.03 -5.78
C PHE A 215 -5.01 -0.21 -5.23
N PHE A 216 -4.01 -0.29 -6.10
CA PHE A 216 -2.60 -0.33 -5.67
C PHE A 216 -2.25 0.89 -4.79
N ALA A 217 -2.75 2.08 -5.13
CA ALA A 217 -2.53 3.31 -4.36
C ALA A 217 -3.16 3.30 -2.95
N TYR A 218 -4.00 2.32 -2.62
CA TYR A 218 -4.58 2.12 -1.30
C TYR A 218 -4.03 0.91 -0.54
N LEU A 219 -3.10 0.14 -1.12
CA LEU A 219 -2.44 -0.94 -0.38
C LEU A 219 -1.69 -0.38 0.83
N MET A 220 -1.53 -1.22 1.85
CA MET A 220 -1.01 -0.85 3.18
C MET A 220 -1.92 0.07 4.01
N ILE A 221 -3.14 0.40 3.59
CA ILE A 221 -4.11 1.10 4.47
C ILE A 221 -4.38 0.34 5.77
N GLU A 222 -4.28 -1.00 5.73
CA GLU A 222 -4.41 -1.90 6.87
C GLU A 222 -3.31 -1.73 7.92
N PHE A 223 -2.20 -1.06 7.57
CA PHE A 223 -1.12 -0.74 8.51
C PHE A 223 -1.61 0.18 9.64
N ILE A 224 -2.71 0.91 9.44
CA ILE A 224 -3.41 1.61 10.53
C ILE A 224 -3.83 0.64 11.63
N GLY A 225 -4.33 -0.55 11.29
CA GLY A 225 -4.72 -1.56 12.27
C GLY A 225 -3.53 -2.09 13.08
N VAL A 226 -2.40 -2.32 12.41
CA VAL A 226 -1.15 -2.78 13.04
C VAL A 226 -0.61 -1.72 13.98
N THR A 227 -0.45 -0.49 13.50
CA THR A 227 0.14 0.60 14.30
C THR A 227 -0.75 0.99 15.48
N THR A 228 -2.08 1.01 15.31
CA THR A 228 -3.01 1.29 16.42
C THR A 228 -2.96 0.24 17.53
N SER A 229 -2.72 -1.04 17.19
CA SER A 229 -2.51 -2.12 18.18
C SER A 229 -1.26 -1.91 19.06
N GLU A 230 -0.30 -1.10 18.60
CA GLU A 230 0.92 -0.77 19.34
C GLU A 230 0.77 0.46 20.26
N THR A 231 -0.37 1.15 20.22
CA THR A 231 -0.63 2.32 21.07
C THR A 231 -0.94 1.94 22.51
N LYS A 232 -0.82 2.91 23.44
CA LYS A 232 -1.18 2.72 24.86
C LYS A 232 -2.67 2.42 25.07
N ASP A 233 -3.55 2.92 24.19
CA ASP A 233 -4.99 2.74 24.26
C ASP A 233 -5.59 2.47 22.86
N PRO A 234 -5.42 1.25 22.34
CA PRO A 234 -5.87 0.91 20.98
C PRO A 234 -7.37 1.12 20.79
N ARG A 235 -8.19 0.84 21.81
CA ARG A 235 -9.66 0.95 21.74
C ARG A 235 -10.12 2.40 21.58
N LYS A 236 -9.37 3.38 22.08
CA LYS A 236 -9.67 4.80 21.88
C LYS A 236 -9.12 5.34 20.55
N VAL A 237 -7.95 4.87 20.12
CA VAL A 237 -7.27 5.40 18.92
C VAL A 237 -7.83 4.80 17.64
N LEU A 238 -8.05 3.48 17.60
CA LEU A 238 -8.47 2.76 16.40
C LEU A 238 -9.77 3.31 15.77
N PRO A 239 -10.88 3.53 16.52
CA PRO A 239 -12.09 4.09 15.93
C PRO A 239 -11.89 5.47 15.31
N LYS A 240 -11.06 6.32 15.91
CA LYS A 240 -10.76 7.66 15.38
C LYS A 240 -9.95 7.56 14.09
N ALA A 241 -8.88 6.79 14.12
CA ALA A 241 -8.01 6.60 12.96
C ALA A 241 -8.78 6.06 11.75
N VAL A 242 -9.67 5.09 11.94
CA VAL A 242 -10.51 4.56 10.87
C VAL A 242 -11.55 5.57 10.40
N LYS A 243 -12.21 6.32 11.30
CA LYS A 243 -13.22 7.34 10.93
C LYS A 243 -12.65 8.49 10.09
N GLU A 244 -11.36 8.79 10.22
CA GLU A 244 -10.70 9.86 9.46
C GLU A 244 -10.27 9.43 8.05
N ILE A 245 -10.30 8.13 7.72
CA ILE A 245 -9.89 7.63 6.40
C ILE A 245 -10.63 8.32 5.23
N PRO A 246 -11.98 8.46 5.23
CA PRO A 246 -12.70 9.11 4.14
C PRO A 246 -12.26 10.56 3.91
N LEU A 247 -11.99 11.30 4.99
CA LEU A 247 -11.50 12.67 4.91
C LEU A 247 -10.14 12.71 4.20
N ARG A 248 -9.22 11.81 4.56
CA ARG A 248 -7.89 11.70 3.96
C ARG A 248 -7.98 11.34 2.47
N ILE A 249 -8.91 10.45 2.10
CA ILE A 249 -9.18 10.10 0.69
C ILE A 249 -9.63 11.34 -0.09
N ILE A 250 -10.65 12.05 0.39
CA ILE A 250 -11.20 13.22 -0.31
C ILE A 250 -10.14 14.31 -0.45
N PHE A 251 -9.47 14.66 0.64
CA PHE A 251 -8.53 15.78 0.65
C PHE A 251 -7.20 15.45 -0.05
N PHE A 252 -6.54 14.35 0.31
CA PHE A 252 -5.20 14.08 -0.21
C PHE A 252 -5.20 13.50 -1.62
N TYR A 253 -6.18 12.68 -1.97
CA TYR A 253 -6.27 12.11 -3.31
C TYR A 253 -7.13 13.00 -4.21
N GLY A 254 -8.39 13.22 -3.82
CA GLY A 254 -9.31 14.03 -4.61
C GLY A 254 -8.79 15.46 -4.81
N GLY A 255 -8.43 16.13 -3.70
CA GLY A 255 -7.94 17.50 -3.73
C GLY A 255 -6.67 17.66 -4.58
N ALA A 256 -5.68 16.77 -4.43
CA ALA A 256 -4.45 16.84 -5.21
C ALA A 256 -4.69 16.61 -6.71
N LEU A 257 -5.51 15.61 -7.08
CA LEU A 257 -5.83 15.34 -8.48
C LEU A 257 -6.59 16.49 -9.13
N LEU A 258 -7.55 17.07 -8.41
CA LEU A 258 -8.27 18.26 -8.88
C LEU A 258 -7.32 19.46 -9.05
N ALA A 259 -6.41 19.69 -8.10
CA ALA A 259 -5.43 20.77 -8.21
C ALA A 259 -4.51 20.60 -9.43
N ILE A 260 -4.01 19.38 -9.67
CA ILE A 260 -3.19 19.05 -10.84
C ILE A 260 -3.96 19.33 -12.13
N MET A 261 -5.16 18.77 -12.27
CA MET A 261 -5.95 18.89 -13.49
C MET A 261 -6.55 20.30 -13.71
N SER A 262 -6.66 21.11 -12.65
CA SER A 262 -7.03 22.52 -12.81
C SER A 262 -5.87 23.36 -13.34
N ILE A 263 -4.62 22.98 -13.04
CA ILE A 263 -3.44 23.71 -13.52
C ILE A 263 -3.15 23.35 -14.99
N ILE A 264 -3.12 22.05 -15.30
CA ILE A 264 -2.81 21.55 -16.65
C ILE A 264 -3.93 20.62 -17.13
N PRO A 265 -4.42 20.78 -18.38
CA PRO A 265 -5.39 19.86 -18.97
C PRO A 265 -4.90 18.42 -18.89
N TRP A 266 -5.77 17.52 -18.44
CA TRP A 266 -5.42 16.12 -18.17
C TRP A 266 -4.84 15.35 -19.38
N ARG A 267 -5.11 15.83 -20.60
CA ARG A 267 -4.61 15.25 -21.87
C ARG A 267 -3.12 15.49 -22.10
N GLU A 268 -2.57 16.51 -21.46
CA GLU A 268 -1.16 16.91 -21.56
C GLU A 268 -0.30 16.26 -20.47
N LEU A 269 -0.92 15.53 -19.54
CA LEU A 269 -0.21 14.82 -18.49
C LEU A 269 0.33 13.48 -19.01
N SER A 270 1.64 13.28 -18.81
CA SER A 270 2.32 12.03 -19.14
C SER A 270 1.73 10.85 -18.37
N ALA A 271 1.61 9.70 -19.05
CA ALA A 271 1.19 8.45 -18.43
C ALA A 271 2.29 7.79 -17.59
N THR A 272 3.56 8.15 -17.84
CA THR A 272 4.74 7.52 -17.22
C THR A 272 5.35 8.36 -16.12
N ASP A 273 5.21 9.67 -16.19
CA ASP A 273 5.82 10.60 -15.24
C ASP A 273 4.85 10.96 -14.11
N SER A 274 5.40 11.41 -12.98
CA SER A 274 4.60 11.87 -11.86
C SER A 274 3.94 13.22 -12.20
N PRO A 275 2.60 13.31 -12.25
CA PRO A 275 1.92 14.57 -12.53
C PRO A 275 2.19 15.62 -11.44
N PHE A 276 2.61 15.20 -10.25
CA PHE A 276 3.03 16.13 -9.21
C PHE A 276 4.32 16.88 -9.58
N VAL A 277 5.24 16.22 -10.29
CA VAL A 277 6.49 16.85 -10.76
C VAL A 277 6.22 17.67 -12.01
N THR A 278 5.49 17.07 -12.98
CA THR A 278 5.17 17.66 -14.29
C THR A 278 4.54 19.05 -14.17
N VAL A 279 3.64 19.25 -13.20
CA VAL A 279 2.99 20.56 -12.98
C VAL A 279 4.02 21.68 -12.77
N PHE A 280 5.05 21.44 -11.96
CA PHE A 280 6.04 22.48 -11.65
C PHE A 280 7.11 22.63 -12.74
N GLU A 281 7.36 21.59 -13.54
CA GLU A 281 8.22 21.69 -14.72
C GLU A 281 7.60 22.62 -15.77
N LEU A 282 6.32 22.41 -16.06
CA LEU A 282 5.59 23.12 -17.11
C LEU A 282 5.27 24.56 -16.73
N VAL A 283 5.10 24.85 -15.44
CA VAL A 283 4.94 26.21 -14.90
C VAL A 283 6.28 26.98 -14.89
N GLY A 284 7.40 26.35 -15.27
CA GLY A 284 8.72 26.99 -15.40
C GLY A 284 9.49 27.11 -14.08
N LEU A 285 8.97 26.54 -12.99
CA LEU A 285 9.62 26.53 -11.67
C LEU A 285 10.53 25.29 -11.54
N LYS A 286 11.62 25.24 -12.31
CA LYS A 286 12.54 24.08 -12.35
C LYS A 286 13.03 23.64 -10.97
N TRP A 287 13.27 24.59 -10.07
CA TRP A 287 13.66 24.28 -8.69
C TRP A 287 12.52 23.62 -7.90
N ALA A 288 11.27 24.02 -8.15
CA ALA A 288 10.09 23.45 -7.52
C ALA A 288 9.82 22.05 -8.06
N ALA A 289 10.01 21.82 -9.36
CA ALA A 289 9.96 20.47 -9.94
C ALA A 289 10.98 19.54 -9.28
N ALA A 290 12.24 19.97 -9.16
CA ALA A 290 13.27 19.21 -8.43
C ALA A 290 12.89 18.98 -6.96
N LEU A 291 12.34 20.00 -6.27
CA LEU A 291 11.89 19.85 -4.89
C LEU A 291 10.76 18.81 -4.77
N ILE A 292 9.74 18.88 -5.62
CA ILE A 292 8.64 17.93 -5.60
C ILE A 292 9.12 16.53 -6.00
N ASN A 293 10.04 16.42 -6.96
CA ASN A 293 10.67 15.15 -7.30
C ASN A 293 11.42 14.54 -6.09
N PHE A 294 12.08 15.38 -5.29
CA PHE A 294 12.67 14.95 -4.01
C PHE A 294 11.62 14.50 -3.00
N VAL A 295 10.49 15.22 -2.87
CA VAL A 295 9.39 14.80 -2.00
C VAL A 295 8.86 13.43 -2.42
N VAL A 296 8.54 13.22 -3.70
CA VAL A 296 7.99 11.92 -4.15
C VAL A 296 9.02 10.79 -4.05
N LEU A 297 10.32 11.08 -4.21
CA LEU A 297 11.40 10.15 -3.89
C LEU A 297 11.40 9.76 -2.41
N THR A 298 11.30 10.73 -1.48
CA THR A 298 11.18 10.43 -0.04
C THR A 298 9.92 9.63 0.27
N SER A 299 8.85 9.84 -0.52
CA SER A 299 7.62 9.08 -0.39
C SER A 299 7.80 7.60 -0.72
N ALA A 300 8.47 7.31 -1.84
CA ALA A 300 8.83 5.95 -2.26
C ALA A 300 9.82 5.29 -1.28
N ALA A 301 10.83 6.04 -0.82
CA ALA A 301 11.79 5.59 0.18
C ALA A 301 11.12 5.19 1.51
N SER A 302 10.13 5.98 1.96
CA SER A 302 9.30 5.69 3.13
C SER A 302 8.48 4.42 2.96
N ALA A 303 7.81 4.26 1.82
CA ALA A 303 7.05 3.05 1.53
C ALA A 303 7.95 1.81 1.50
N LEU A 304 9.14 1.89 0.89
CA LEU A 304 10.12 0.80 0.91
C LEU A 304 10.62 0.50 2.33
N ASN A 305 10.89 1.52 3.13
CA ASN A 305 11.33 1.38 4.51
C ASN A 305 10.25 0.65 5.36
N SER A 306 9.00 1.06 5.25
CA SER A 306 7.84 0.40 5.88
C SER A 306 7.63 -1.03 5.37
N THR A 307 7.91 -1.27 4.09
CA THR A 307 7.89 -2.59 3.49
C THR A 307 8.95 -3.50 4.11
N LEU A 308 10.21 -3.08 4.16
CA LEU A 308 11.31 -3.86 4.76
C LEU A 308 11.05 -4.19 6.24
N TYR A 309 10.53 -3.21 6.98
CA TYR A 309 10.10 -3.36 8.36
C TYR A 309 9.00 -4.43 8.51
N SER A 310 8.00 -4.39 7.61
CA SER A 310 6.85 -5.30 7.57
C SER A 310 7.26 -6.72 7.14
N THR A 311 8.01 -6.87 6.04
CA THR A 311 8.42 -8.18 5.53
C THR A 311 9.30 -8.93 6.53
N GLY A 312 10.21 -8.22 7.22
CA GLY A 312 11.06 -8.83 8.25
C GLY A 312 10.25 -9.46 9.38
N ARG A 313 9.20 -8.78 9.85
CA ARG A 313 8.32 -9.28 10.92
C ARG A 313 7.42 -10.42 10.46
N HIS A 314 6.86 -10.32 9.27
CA HIS A 314 6.03 -11.41 8.74
C HIS A 314 6.85 -12.66 8.48
N LEU A 315 8.03 -12.56 7.88
CA LEU A 315 8.87 -13.72 7.64
C LEU A 315 9.40 -14.33 8.95
N TYR A 316 9.71 -13.50 9.95
CA TYR A 316 10.01 -13.97 11.31
C TYR A 316 8.83 -14.73 11.93
N GLN A 317 7.62 -14.17 11.84
CA GLN A 317 6.40 -14.84 12.32
C GLN A 317 6.16 -16.17 11.60
N ILE A 318 6.29 -16.19 10.27
CA ILE A 318 6.18 -17.41 9.46
C ILE A 318 7.17 -18.47 9.92
N ALA A 319 8.43 -18.08 10.16
CA ALA A 319 9.47 -18.99 10.59
C ALA A 319 9.18 -19.59 11.97
N HIS A 320 8.53 -18.83 12.85
CA HIS A 320 8.10 -19.29 14.17
C HIS A 320 6.86 -20.18 14.13
N ASP A 321 5.83 -19.75 13.40
CA ASP A 321 4.51 -20.41 13.36
C ASP A 321 4.48 -21.63 12.43
N SER A 322 5.37 -21.69 11.43
CA SER A 322 5.44 -22.77 10.44
C SER A 322 6.87 -23.05 10.00
N PRO A 323 7.72 -23.53 10.93
CA PRO A 323 9.13 -23.75 10.65
C PRO A 323 9.32 -24.79 9.54
N ASN A 324 10.13 -24.45 8.54
CA ASN A 324 10.54 -25.36 7.47
C ASN A 324 12.07 -25.39 7.34
N ARG A 325 12.60 -26.36 6.57
CA ARG A 325 14.07 -26.55 6.44
C ARG A 325 14.78 -25.28 5.96
N PHE A 326 14.19 -24.58 4.98
CA PHE A 326 14.75 -23.35 4.42
C PHE A 326 14.80 -22.22 5.46
N LEU A 327 13.69 -21.92 6.13
CA LEU A 327 13.60 -20.86 7.14
C LEU A 327 14.52 -21.11 8.34
N LYS A 328 14.68 -22.37 8.74
CA LYS A 328 15.66 -22.76 9.77
C LYS A 328 17.11 -22.59 9.29
N ALA A 329 17.40 -22.92 8.03
CA ALA A 329 18.74 -22.78 7.47
C ALA A 329 19.18 -21.30 7.44
N ILE A 330 18.27 -20.39 7.08
CA ILE A 330 18.55 -18.94 7.12
C ILE A 330 18.33 -18.32 8.51
N LYS A 331 17.95 -19.10 9.53
CA LYS A 331 17.65 -18.63 10.90
C LYS A 331 16.67 -17.45 10.93
N ALA A 332 15.61 -17.51 10.12
CA ALA A 332 14.62 -16.45 10.00
C ALA A 332 13.79 -16.24 11.30
N ASP A 333 13.79 -17.21 12.21
CA ASP A 333 13.11 -17.20 13.51
C ASP A 333 13.95 -16.58 14.64
N THR A 334 15.10 -15.98 14.31
CA THR A 334 16.03 -15.39 15.29
C THR A 334 16.00 -13.86 15.26
N LEU A 335 16.29 -13.25 16.42
CA LEU A 335 16.46 -11.81 16.56
C LEU A 335 17.95 -11.47 16.72
N SER A 336 18.35 -10.31 16.21
CA SER A 336 19.69 -9.74 16.42
C SER A 336 19.85 -9.22 17.86
N ARG A 337 21.05 -8.74 18.21
CA ARG A 337 21.31 -8.08 19.51
C ARG A 337 20.43 -6.85 19.77
N HIS A 338 19.91 -6.23 18.71
CA HIS A 338 19.00 -5.09 18.77
C HIS A 338 17.51 -5.49 18.73
N ASN A 339 17.18 -6.76 18.96
CA ASN A 339 15.81 -7.30 18.95
C ASN A 339 15.09 -7.13 17.59
N VAL A 340 15.85 -7.14 16.49
CA VAL A 340 15.34 -7.03 15.11
C VAL A 340 15.52 -8.36 14.36
N PRO A 341 14.54 -8.83 13.56
CA PRO A 341 14.66 -10.06 12.77
C PRO A 341 15.56 -9.88 11.53
N GLN A 342 16.87 -9.69 11.77
CA GLN A 342 17.85 -9.31 10.74
C GLN A 342 17.88 -10.26 9.54
N ASN A 343 17.92 -11.57 9.75
CA ASN A 343 18.00 -12.54 8.65
C ASN A 343 16.72 -12.55 7.80
N ALA A 344 15.57 -12.32 8.44
CA ALA A 344 14.28 -12.24 7.75
C ALA A 344 14.19 -10.97 6.89
N ILE A 345 14.73 -9.85 7.39
CA ILE A 345 14.85 -8.60 6.62
C ILE A 345 15.78 -8.81 5.43
N ILE A 346 16.98 -9.37 5.63
CA ILE A 346 17.94 -9.61 4.55
C ILE A 346 17.35 -10.53 3.48
N ALA A 347 16.71 -11.63 3.87
CA ALA A 347 16.07 -12.55 2.91
C ALA A 347 14.97 -11.85 2.10
N SER A 348 14.16 -11.01 2.74
CA SER A 348 13.12 -10.23 2.05
C SER A 348 13.72 -9.15 1.15
N ALA A 349 14.79 -8.48 1.59
CA ALA A 349 15.50 -7.47 0.81
C ALA A 349 16.14 -8.09 -0.45
N VAL A 350 16.76 -9.27 -0.34
CA VAL A 350 17.28 -10.00 -1.51
C VAL A 350 16.18 -10.27 -2.52
N LEU A 351 14.99 -10.68 -2.06
CA LEU A 351 13.85 -10.90 -2.95
C LEU A 351 13.36 -9.60 -3.60
N ILE A 352 13.31 -8.50 -2.85
CA ILE A 352 13.00 -7.18 -3.38
C ILE A 352 14.03 -6.79 -4.45
N GLY A 353 15.32 -7.05 -4.21
CA GLY A 353 16.41 -6.80 -5.15
C GLY A 353 16.24 -7.47 -6.51
N PHE A 354 15.41 -8.51 -6.64
CA PHE A 354 15.08 -9.08 -7.94
C PHE A 354 14.35 -8.11 -8.88
N ALA A 355 13.79 -7.00 -8.40
CA ALA A 355 13.14 -6.01 -9.26
C ALA A 355 14.12 -5.42 -10.28
N ALA A 356 15.40 -5.32 -9.91
CA ALA A 356 16.46 -4.86 -10.78
C ALA A 356 16.62 -5.73 -12.04
N PHE A 357 16.30 -7.03 -11.92
CA PHE A 357 16.33 -7.98 -13.03
C PHE A 357 15.04 -7.99 -13.84
N ILE A 358 13.89 -7.66 -13.24
CA ILE A 358 12.60 -7.66 -13.96
C ILE A 358 12.61 -6.67 -15.12
N ASN A 359 13.24 -5.50 -14.93
CA ASN A 359 13.36 -4.47 -15.98
C ASN A 359 14.13 -4.90 -17.23
N VAL A 360 14.93 -5.97 -17.15
CA VAL A 360 15.74 -6.46 -18.29
C VAL A 360 15.20 -7.78 -18.87
N LEU A 361 14.08 -8.30 -18.36
CA LEU A 361 13.47 -9.53 -18.86
C LEU A 361 12.82 -9.31 -20.23
N PRO A 362 13.10 -10.16 -21.23
CA PRO A 362 12.41 -10.12 -22.51
C PRO A 362 10.89 -10.27 -22.33
N GLY A 363 10.12 -9.36 -22.92
CA GLY A 363 8.65 -9.35 -22.85
C GLY A 363 8.05 -8.57 -21.68
N VAL A 364 8.86 -7.96 -20.81
CA VAL A 364 8.37 -7.02 -19.79
C VAL A 364 8.46 -5.60 -20.34
N SER A 365 7.33 -5.03 -20.75
CA SER A 365 7.25 -3.63 -21.21
C SER A 365 7.13 -2.63 -20.08
N ASP A 366 6.53 -3.04 -18.96
CA ASP A 366 6.31 -2.22 -17.78
C ASP A 366 6.44 -3.09 -16.52
N ALA A 367 7.64 -3.09 -15.94
CA ALA A 367 7.92 -3.86 -14.73
C ALA A 367 7.08 -3.37 -13.55
N PHE A 368 6.83 -2.06 -13.47
CA PHE A 368 6.07 -1.49 -12.38
C PHE A 368 4.61 -1.96 -12.43
N ALA A 369 3.95 -1.89 -13.60
CA ALA A 369 2.60 -2.42 -13.77
C ALA A 369 2.54 -3.94 -13.51
N LEU A 370 3.52 -4.71 -13.99
CA LEU A 370 3.59 -6.14 -13.76
C LEU A 370 3.65 -6.50 -12.26
N ILE A 371 4.57 -5.84 -11.54
CA ILE A 371 4.81 -6.07 -10.11
C ILE A 371 3.61 -5.63 -9.29
N THR A 372 3.06 -4.44 -9.56
CA THR A 372 1.91 -3.90 -8.83
C THR A 372 0.64 -4.73 -9.07
N ALA A 373 0.43 -5.24 -10.29
CA ALA A 373 -0.65 -6.18 -10.59
C ALA A 373 -0.50 -7.52 -9.87
N SER A 374 0.73 -8.06 -9.83
CA SER A 374 1.05 -9.30 -9.10
C SER A 374 0.76 -9.16 -7.59
N SER A 375 1.18 -8.05 -6.99
CA SER A 375 0.89 -7.74 -5.59
C SER A 375 -0.61 -7.57 -5.34
N SER A 376 -1.26 -6.72 -6.14
CA SER A 376 -2.69 -6.38 -5.98
C SER A 376 -3.57 -7.61 -6.07
N GLY A 377 -3.30 -8.53 -7.01
CA GLY A 377 -4.08 -9.75 -7.17
C GLY A 377 -4.08 -10.64 -5.94
N VAL A 378 -2.90 -10.84 -5.32
CA VAL A 378 -2.79 -11.63 -4.09
C VAL A 378 -3.40 -10.89 -2.89
N TYR A 379 -3.22 -9.58 -2.81
CA TYR A 379 -3.85 -8.73 -1.79
C TYR A 379 -5.37 -8.82 -1.80
N ILE A 380 -5.98 -8.79 -2.98
CA ILE A 380 -7.43 -8.92 -3.15
C ILE A 380 -7.93 -10.22 -2.54
N ALA A 381 -7.24 -11.35 -2.76
CA ALA A 381 -7.62 -12.62 -2.14
C ALA A 381 -7.58 -12.55 -0.60
N ILE A 382 -6.55 -11.92 -0.04
CA ILE A 382 -6.41 -11.73 1.42
C ILE A 382 -7.54 -10.81 1.95
N TYR A 383 -7.87 -9.75 1.22
CA TYR A 383 -8.94 -8.84 1.61
C TYR A 383 -10.33 -9.48 1.48
N ILE A 384 -10.55 -10.36 0.50
CA ILE A 384 -11.78 -11.17 0.47
C ILE A 384 -11.82 -12.09 1.70
N LEU A 385 -10.71 -12.77 2.04
CA LEU A 385 -10.65 -13.63 3.21
C LEU A 385 -10.88 -12.85 4.52
N ILE A 386 -10.39 -11.61 4.66
CA ILE A 386 -10.67 -10.81 5.87
C ILE A 386 -12.15 -10.42 5.96
N MET A 387 -12.79 -10.13 4.84
CA MET A 387 -14.23 -9.84 4.81
C MET A 387 -15.06 -11.09 5.17
N VAL A 388 -14.68 -12.27 4.68
CA VAL A 388 -15.30 -13.55 5.09
C VAL A 388 -15.04 -13.84 6.57
N ALA A 389 -13.82 -13.58 7.07
CA ALA A 389 -13.48 -13.72 8.49
C ALA A 389 -14.36 -12.81 9.35
N HIS A 390 -14.61 -11.57 8.92
CA HIS A 390 -15.52 -10.65 9.60
C HIS A 390 -16.98 -11.15 9.64
N LEU A 391 -17.49 -11.74 8.54
CA LEU A 391 -18.83 -12.35 8.55
C LEU A 391 -18.93 -13.51 9.54
N LYS A 392 -17.87 -14.31 9.68
CA LYS A 392 -17.83 -15.39 10.67
C LYS A 392 -17.64 -14.88 12.09
N TYR A 393 -16.84 -13.85 12.28
CA TYR A 393 -16.72 -13.13 13.56
C TYR A 393 -18.09 -12.66 14.05
N ARG A 394 -18.88 -12.02 13.18
CA ARG A 394 -20.25 -11.55 13.50
C ARG A 394 -21.21 -12.67 13.92
N LYS A 395 -20.89 -13.93 13.63
CA LYS A 395 -21.66 -15.11 14.02
C LYS A 395 -21.00 -15.93 15.14
N SER A 396 -19.82 -15.52 15.60
CA SER A 396 -19.04 -16.25 16.60
C SER A 396 -19.42 -15.79 18.01
N LYS A 397 -18.99 -16.57 19.01
CA LYS A 397 -19.11 -16.20 20.43
C LYS A 397 -18.18 -15.04 20.83
N ASP A 398 -17.20 -14.72 20.00
CA ASP A 398 -16.26 -13.62 20.25
C ASP A 398 -16.88 -12.25 19.94
N PHE A 399 -18.04 -12.21 19.26
CA PHE A 399 -18.68 -10.98 18.82
C PHE A 399 -19.01 -10.05 19.99
N MET A 400 -18.46 -8.83 19.95
CA MET A 400 -18.71 -7.79 20.94
C MET A 400 -19.81 -6.84 20.45
N VAL A 401 -21.04 -7.04 20.94
CA VAL A 401 -22.23 -6.26 20.55
C VAL A 401 -22.05 -4.77 20.85
N ASP A 402 -21.52 -4.42 22.03
CA ASP A 402 -21.33 -3.03 22.47
C ASP A 402 -19.97 -2.43 22.01
N GLY A 403 -19.37 -3.03 20.97
CA GLY A 403 -18.07 -2.64 20.45
C GLY A 403 -18.11 -1.58 19.34
N TYR A 404 -16.98 -1.39 18.68
CA TYR A 404 -16.90 -0.62 17.44
C TYR A 404 -17.42 -1.44 16.26
N LEU A 405 -18.60 -1.10 15.74
CA LEU A 405 -19.31 -1.92 14.75
C LEU A 405 -19.19 -1.36 13.32
N MET A 406 -18.92 -2.21 12.34
CA MET A 406 -19.16 -1.95 10.92
C MET A 406 -20.68 -1.74 10.68
N PRO A 407 -21.11 -0.60 10.12
CA PRO A 407 -22.52 -0.36 9.83
C PRO A 407 -23.01 -1.33 8.75
N GLN A 408 -24.29 -1.73 8.83
CA GLN A 408 -24.98 -2.50 7.77
C GLN A 408 -24.16 -3.68 7.19
N TYR A 409 -23.42 -4.40 8.05
CA TYR A 409 -22.44 -5.40 7.60
C TYR A 409 -23.03 -6.47 6.68
N ARG A 410 -24.32 -6.81 6.81
CA ARG A 410 -25.00 -7.80 5.98
C ARG A 410 -25.06 -7.41 4.50
N LEU A 411 -25.08 -6.12 4.20
CA LEU A 411 -25.06 -5.58 2.83
C LEU A 411 -23.64 -5.16 2.44
N LEU A 412 -23.01 -4.32 3.27
CA LEU A 412 -21.75 -3.67 2.92
C LEU A 412 -20.59 -4.66 2.83
N ASN A 413 -20.58 -5.73 3.64
CA ASN A 413 -19.48 -6.68 3.60
C ASN A 413 -19.47 -7.54 2.30
N PRO A 414 -20.60 -8.17 1.88
CA PRO A 414 -20.68 -8.80 0.56
C PRO A 414 -20.42 -7.85 -0.60
N LEU A 415 -20.90 -6.60 -0.51
CA LEU A 415 -20.66 -5.60 -1.55
C LEU A 415 -19.15 -5.27 -1.68
N THR A 416 -18.42 -5.14 -0.57
CA THR A 416 -16.96 -4.96 -0.59
C THR A 416 -16.25 -6.16 -1.21
N MET A 417 -16.68 -7.40 -0.93
CA MET A 417 -16.12 -8.59 -1.57
C MET A 417 -16.37 -8.59 -3.08
N LEU A 418 -17.57 -8.22 -3.52
CA LEU A 418 -17.90 -8.11 -4.94
C LEU A 418 -17.04 -7.06 -5.63
N PHE A 419 -16.82 -5.91 -4.99
CA PHE A 419 -15.91 -4.88 -5.50
C PHE A 419 -14.48 -5.41 -5.65
N PHE A 420 -13.95 -6.13 -4.67
CA PHE A 420 -12.61 -6.72 -4.80
C PHE A 420 -12.53 -7.76 -5.93
N ILE A 421 -13.56 -8.59 -6.12
CA ILE A 421 -13.65 -9.50 -7.27
C ILE A 421 -13.66 -8.71 -8.59
N PHE A 422 -14.41 -7.62 -8.65
CA PHE A 422 -14.41 -6.71 -9.80
C PHE A 422 -13.00 -6.17 -10.09
N VAL A 423 -12.31 -5.61 -9.09
CA VAL A 423 -10.93 -5.10 -9.25
C VAL A 423 -10.00 -6.21 -9.71
N PHE A 424 -10.13 -7.44 -9.17
CA PHE A 424 -9.34 -8.58 -9.63
C PHE A 424 -9.56 -8.88 -11.11
N GLY A 425 -10.81 -8.81 -11.58
CA GLY A 425 -11.15 -8.92 -12.99
C GLY A 425 -10.47 -7.85 -13.85
N THR A 426 -10.38 -6.62 -13.35
CA THR A 426 -9.73 -5.52 -14.10
C THR A 426 -8.24 -5.76 -14.36
N LEU A 427 -7.56 -6.56 -13.51
CA LEU A 427 -6.15 -6.93 -13.70
C LEU A 427 -5.91 -7.69 -15.02
N PHE A 428 -6.93 -8.35 -15.56
CA PHE A 428 -6.81 -9.14 -16.80
C PHE A 428 -7.05 -8.33 -18.07
N LEU A 429 -7.45 -7.06 -17.93
CA LEU A 429 -7.87 -6.24 -19.06
C LEU A 429 -6.70 -5.52 -19.73
N GLN A 430 -5.65 -5.14 -18.99
CA GLN A 430 -4.49 -4.45 -19.55
C GLN A 430 -3.35 -5.43 -19.87
N GLU A 431 -2.68 -5.23 -21.01
CA GLU A 431 -1.53 -6.04 -21.43
C GLU A 431 -0.36 -5.99 -20.41
N SER A 432 -0.13 -4.82 -19.80
CA SER A 432 0.95 -4.63 -18.82
C SER A 432 0.67 -5.34 -17.47
N THR A 433 -0.60 -5.64 -17.17
CA THR A 433 -1.03 -6.23 -15.88
C THR A 433 -1.39 -7.71 -16.00
N VAL A 434 -1.80 -8.18 -17.18
CA VAL A 434 -2.38 -9.53 -17.36
C VAL A 434 -1.43 -10.65 -16.95
N MET A 435 -0.13 -10.49 -17.16
CA MET A 435 0.86 -11.48 -16.76
C MET A 435 0.95 -11.59 -15.23
N GLY A 436 0.92 -10.45 -14.51
CA GLY A 436 0.85 -10.43 -13.05
C GLY A 436 -0.48 -10.96 -12.50
N ALA A 437 -1.58 -10.67 -13.20
CA ALA A 437 -2.90 -11.21 -12.89
C ALA A 437 -2.93 -12.75 -12.99
N ARG A 438 -2.37 -13.31 -14.06
CA ARG A 438 -2.23 -14.77 -14.23
C ARG A 438 -1.36 -15.38 -13.13
N GLY A 439 -0.21 -14.77 -12.84
CA GLY A 439 0.68 -15.22 -11.78
C GLY A 439 0.00 -15.23 -10.40
N SER A 440 -0.70 -14.16 -10.05
CA SER A 440 -1.46 -14.09 -8.80
C SER A 440 -2.62 -15.10 -8.75
N ALA A 441 -3.35 -15.30 -9.85
CA ALA A 441 -4.41 -16.32 -9.92
C ALA A 441 -3.86 -17.74 -9.71
N ILE A 442 -2.76 -18.07 -10.37
CA ILE A 442 -2.07 -19.36 -10.20
C ILE A 442 -1.63 -19.53 -8.75
N TRP A 443 -1.03 -18.49 -8.14
CA TRP A 443 -0.65 -18.52 -6.73
C TRP A 443 -1.85 -18.76 -5.82
N ILE A 444 -2.94 -17.98 -5.98
CA ILE A 444 -4.15 -18.10 -5.16
C ILE A 444 -4.71 -19.52 -5.24
N ILE A 445 -4.81 -20.10 -6.42
CA ILE A 445 -5.37 -21.44 -6.63
C ILE A 445 -4.41 -22.51 -6.11
N ALA A 446 -3.18 -22.56 -6.63
CA ALA A 446 -2.24 -23.63 -6.33
C ALA A 446 -1.79 -23.60 -4.86
N PHE A 447 -1.38 -22.43 -4.37
CA PHE A 447 -0.95 -22.28 -2.98
C PHE A 447 -2.14 -22.34 -2.01
N GLY A 448 -3.32 -21.89 -2.44
CA GLY A 448 -4.57 -22.06 -1.67
C GLY A 448 -4.90 -23.54 -1.46
N ILE A 449 -4.93 -24.34 -2.54
CA ILE A 449 -5.19 -25.79 -2.48
C ILE A 449 -4.15 -26.48 -1.59
N TYR A 450 -2.86 -26.20 -1.81
CA TYR A 450 -1.77 -26.75 -0.99
C TYR A 450 -1.93 -26.40 0.50
N SER A 451 -2.27 -25.14 0.80
CA SER A 451 -2.47 -24.67 2.18
C SER A 451 -3.64 -25.37 2.85
N GLN A 452 -4.75 -25.60 2.14
CA GLN A 452 -5.88 -26.37 2.68
C GLN A 452 -5.49 -27.84 2.88
N TRP A 453 -4.83 -28.46 1.90
CA TRP A 453 -4.38 -29.86 1.99
C TRP A 453 -3.43 -30.09 3.17
N LYS A 454 -2.44 -29.22 3.35
CA LYS A 454 -1.44 -29.31 4.43
C LYS A 454 -2.05 -29.29 5.83
N PHE A 455 -3.18 -28.60 6.00
CA PHE A 455 -3.85 -28.46 7.30
C PHE A 455 -5.20 -29.20 7.36
N ARG A 456 -5.47 -30.06 6.38
CA ARG A 456 -6.61 -30.98 6.39
C ARG A 456 -6.31 -32.07 7.43
N LYS A 457 -6.92 -31.93 8.61
CA LYS A 457 -7.03 -33.01 9.60
C LYS A 457 -8.42 -33.58 9.54
#